data_AF-A0A2T4DDR8-F1
#
_entry.id   AF-A0A2T4DDR8-F1
#
_cell.length_a   1.000
_cell.length_b   1.000
_cell.length_c   1.000
_cell.angle_alpha   90.00
_cell.angle_beta   90.00
_cell.angle_gamma   90.00
#
_symmetry.space_group_name_H-M   'P 1'
#
loop_
_entity.id
_entity.type
_entity.pdbx_description
1 polymer ?
#
loop_
_entity_poly.entity_id
_entity_poly.type
_entity_poly.pdbx_seq_one_letter_code
_entity_poly.pdbx_strand_id
1 'polypeptide(L)'
;ATLLNELKMDASAYKWSNNIFNPEAPEFALATMKNGFVWMDTLGAVSYEYQGEKIIYNTHPKSDSVLQLGKAHLQLTFQDYLNK
;
A
#
# COMPACT_ATOMS: atom_id res chain seq x y z
N ALA A 1 7.38 -11.65 2.73
CA ALA A 1 7.25 -12.37 4.01
C ALA A 1 6.69 -13.77 3.82
N THR A 2 5.60 -13.98 3.06
CA THR A 2 4.97 -15.31 2.88
C THR A 2 5.95 -16.44 2.52
N LEU A 3 6.61 -16.38 1.35
CA LEU A 3 7.49 -17.47 0.90
C LEU A 3 8.65 -17.73 1.85
N LEU A 4 9.26 -16.68 2.42
CA LEU A 4 10.35 -16.82 3.38
C LEU A 4 9.88 -17.51 4.66
N ASN A 5 8.67 -17.18 5.13
CA ASN A 5 8.07 -17.83 6.30
C ASN A 5 7.81 -19.32 6.05
N GLU A 6 7.26 -19.69 4.88
CA GLU A 6 7.05 -21.09 4.51
C GLU A 6 8.36 -21.89 4.41
N LEU A 7 9.46 -21.22 4.01
CA LEU A 7 10.80 -21.80 3.95
C LEU A 7 11.57 -21.72 5.29
N LYS A 8 10.93 -21.24 6.37
CA LYS A 8 11.55 -21.02 7.69
C LYS A 8 12.78 -20.10 7.65
N MET A 9 12.75 -19.11 6.77
CA MET A 9 13.79 -18.10 6.60
C MET A 9 13.37 -16.77 7.23
N ASP A 10 14.35 -15.99 7.70
CA ASP A 10 14.10 -14.66 8.22
C ASP A 10 13.63 -13.70 7.11
N ALA A 11 12.54 -12.98 7.39
CA ALA A 11 11.95 -11.98 6.50
C ALA A 11 12.09 -10.55 7.02
N SER A 12 12.78 -10.34 8.16
CA SER A 12 12.89 -9.04 8.85
C SER A 12 13.45 -7.92 7.97
N ALA A 13 14.31 -8.26 7.02
CA ALA A 13 14.86 -7.31 6.04
C ALA A 13 13.80 -6.71 5.08
N TYR A 14 12.64 -7.34 4.94
CA TYR A 14 11.55 -6.95 4.03
C TYR A 14 10.35 -6.38 4.78
N LYS A 15 10.57 -5.36 5.63
CA LYS A 15 9.54 -4.77 6.51
C LYS A 15 8.27 -4.24 5.83
N TRP A 16 8.33 -3.94 4.54
CA TRP A 16 7.18 -3.50 3.73
C TRP A 16 6.39 -4.66 3.10
N SER A 17 6.81 -5.91 3.33
CA SER A 17 6.16 -7.10 2.78
C SER A 17 5.18 -7.71 3.79
N ASN A 18 4.00 -8.10 3.31
CA ASN A 18 3.01 -8.82 4.11
C ASN A 18 3.15 -10.34 4.00
N ASN A 19 2.76 -11.05 5.06
CA ASN A 19 2.50 -12.49 5.02
C ASN A 19 1.00 -12.69 4.80
N ILE A 20 0.61 -13.16 3.62
CA ILE A 20 -0.81 -13.30 3.24
C ILE A 20 -1.52 -14.44 3.99
N PHE A 21 -0.78 -15.32 4.68
CA PHE A 21 -1.35 -16.35 5.53
C PHE A 21 -1.45 -15.91 7.01
N ASN A 22 -1.00 -14.71 7.35
CA ASN A 22 -1.22 -14.15 8.68
C ASN A 22 -2.64 -13.54 8.75
N PRO A 23 -3.56 -14.09 9.55
CA PRO A 23 -4.92 -13.56 9.66
C PRO A 23 -4.98 -12.17 10.33
N GLU A 24 -3.91 -11.74 10.99
CA GLU A 24 -3.79 -10.40 11.58
C GLU A 24 -3.16 -9.39 10.61
N ALA A 25 -2.74 -9.82 9.41
CA ALA A 25 -2.16 -8.91 8.43
C ALA A 25 -3.24 -7.94 7.91
N PRO A 26 -2.93 -6.64 7.77
CA PRO A 26 -3.86 -5.68 7.20
C PRO A 26 -4.27 -6.08 5.76
N GLU A 27 -5.57 -6.14 5.51
CA GLU A 27 -6.14 -6.45 4.20
C GLU A 27 -6.21 -5.20 3.32
N PHE A 28 -5.16 -4.98 2.52
CA PHE A 28 -5.15 -3.92 1.50
C PHE A 28 -4.20 -4.26 0.35
N ALA A 29 -4.37 -3.57 -0.77
CA ALA A 29 -3.44 -3.54 -1.89
C ALA A 29 -3.14 -2.08 -2.26
N LEU A 30 -1.86 -1.80 -2.50
CA LEU A 30 -1.38 -0.53 -3.04
C LEU A 30 -0.64 -0.80 -4.34
N ALA A 31 -1.06 -0.14 -5.42
CA ALA A 31 -0.38 -0.17 -6.71
C ALA A 31 0.07 1.25 -7.09
N THR A 32 1.31 1.39 -7.54
CA THR A 32 1.85 2.66 -8.05
C THR A 32 1.82 2.68 -9.58
N MET A 33 1.60 3.87 -10.12
CA MET A 33 1.61 4.16 -11.55
C MET A 33 2.45 5.42 -11.76
N LYS A 34 2.91 5.66 -12.99
CA LYS A 34 3.76 6.84 -13.31
C LYS A 34 3.18 8.15 -12.77
N ASN A 35 1.87 8.33 -12.87
CA ASN A 35 1.19 9.58 -12.53
C ASN A 35 0.16 9.40 -11.41
N GLY A 36 0.27 8.36 -10.58
CA GLY A 36 -0.71 8.13 -9.54
C GLY A 36 -0.52 6.86 -8.75
N PHE A 37 -1.51 6.56 -7.91
CA PHE A 37 -1.59 5.28 -7.21
C PHE A 37 -3.04 4.83 -7.08
N VAL A 38 -3.21 3.53 -6.86
CA VAL A 38 -4.48 2.93 -6.46
C VAL A 38 -4.31 2.32 -5.07
N TRP A 39 -5.20 2.68 -4.15
CA TRP A 39 -5.41 1.96 -2.91
C TRP A 39 -6.70 1.15 -3.01
N MET A 40 -6.67 -0.09 -2.51
CA MET A 40 -7.84 -0.95 -2.41
C MET A 40 -7.82 -1.69 -1.08
N ASP A 41 -8.97 -1.83 -0.46
CA ASP A 41 -9.19 -2.68 0.72
C ASP A 41 -10.60 -3.31 0.65
N THR A 42 -11.05 -3.92 1.73
CA THR A 42 -12.33 -4.62 1.81
C THR A 42 -13.56 -3.73 1.59
N LEU A 43 -13.41 -2.39 1.67
CA LEU A 43 -14.51 -1.44 1.52
C LEU A 43 -14.57 -0.81 0.13
N GLY A 44 -13.54 -0.94 -0.70
CA GLY A 44 -13.53 -0.41 -2.07
C GLY A 44 -12.14 0.05 -2.52
N ALA A 45 -12.10 0.90 -3.54
CA ALA A 45 -10.85 1.42 -4.09
C ALA A 45 -10.89 2.92 -4.39
N VAL A 46 -9.71 3.53 -4.34
CA VAL A 46 -9.45 4.93 -4.69
C VAL A 46 -8.27 4.97 -5.64
N SER A 47 -8.43 5.62 -6.80
CA SER A 47 -7.33 5.94 -7.72
C SER A 47 -7.10 7.45 -7.71
N TYR A 48 -5.85 7.86 -7.47
CA TYR A 48 -5.45 9.25 -7.40
C TYR A 48 -4.41 9.59 -8.46
N GLU A 49 -4.64 10.66 -9.21
CA GLU A 49 -3.73 11.20 -10.21
C GLU A 49 -2.95 12.39 -9.62
N TYR A 50 -1.62 12.35 -9.71
CA TYR A 50 -0.74 13.40 -9.17
C TYR A 50 -0.83 14.72 -9.94
N GLN A 51 -0.80 14.67 -11.28
CA GLN A 51 -0.76 15.90 -12.10
C GLN A 51 -2.02 16.74 -11.98
N GLY A 52 -3.19 16.09 -11.95
CA GLY A 52 -4.47 16.76 -11.76
C GLY A 52 -4.87 16.92 -10.30
N GLU A 53 -4.05 16.44 -9.37
CA GLU A 53 -4.30 16.38 -7.92
C GLU A 53 -5.69 15.86 -7.54
N LYS A 54 -6.24 14.93 -8.31
CA LYS A 54 -7.65 14.52 -8.22
C LYS A 54 -7.81 13.02 -8.12
N ILE A 55 -8.91 12.62 -7.48
CA ILE A 55 -9.39 11.25 -7.52
C ILE A 55 -10.03 11.02 -8.90
N ILE A 56 -9.57 9.99 -9.62
CA ILE A 56 -10.08 9.63 -10.96
C ILE A 56 -10.98 8.38 -10.92
N TYR A 57 -11.01 7.67 -9.79
CA TYR A 57 -11.90 6.56 -9.53
C TYR A 57 -12.14 6.42 -8.03
N ASN A 58 -13.39 6.22 -7.61
CA ASN A 58 -13.76 6.04 -6.22
C ASN A 58 -14.96 5.09 -6.05
N THR A 59 -14.75 4.01 -5.30
CA THR A 59 -15.82 3.19 -4.73
C THR A 59 -15.71 3.06 -3.21
N HIS A 60 -14.69 3.69 -2.60
CA HIS A 60 -14.41 3.58 -1.18
C HIS A 60 -15.17 4.65 -0.38
N PRO A 61 -15.98 4.28 0.62
CA PRO A 61 -16.85 5.22 1.35
C PRO A 61 -16.08 6.24 2.20
N LYS A 62 -14.79 6.01 2.46
CA LYS A 62 -13.90 6.92 3.21
C LYS A 62 -12.69 7.33 2.36
N SER A 63 -12.94 7.81 1.14
CA SER A 63 -11.91 8.10 0.15
C SER A 63 -10.81 9.04 0.66
N ASP A 64 -11.17 10.05 1.46
CA ASP A 64 -10.21 11.04 1.95
C ASP A 64 -9.20 10.42 2.92
N SER A 65 -9.69 9.60 3.87
CA SER A 65 -8.82 8.88 4.81
C SER A 65 -7.91 7.89 4.09
N VAL A 66 -8.46 7.13 3.13
CA VAL A 66 -7.67 6.16 2.35
C VAL A 66 -6.64 6.85 1.46
N LEU A 67 -6.98 7.99 0.87
CA LEU A 67 -6.05 8.80 0.10
C LEU A 67 -4.87 9.25 0.97
N GLN A 68 -5.15 9.70 2.20
CA GLN A 68 -4.12 10.06 3.16
C GLN A 68 -3.23 8.86 3.54
N LEU A 69 -3.83 7.68 3.77
CA LEU A 69 -3.08 6.44 4.03
C LEU A 69 -2.15 6.09 2.86
N GLY A 70 -2.64 6.12 1.63
CA GLY A 70 -1.84 5.84 0.44
C GLY A 70 -0.68 6.81 0.27
N LYS A 71 -0.92 8.11 0.44
CA LYS A 71 0.14 9.15 0.42
C LYS A 71 1.17 8.90 1.52
N ALA A 72 0.75 8.57 2.74
CA ALA A 72 1.66 8.29 3.85
C ALA A 72 2.49 7.02 3.60
N HIS A 73 1.90 5.95 3.08
CA HIS A 73 2.60 4.71 2.76
C HIS A 73 3.70 4.93 1.71
N LEU A 74 3.40 5.69 0.65
CA LEU A 74 4.37 6.07 -0.37
C LEU A 74 5.49 6.95 0.21
N GLN A 75 5.15 7.92 1.06
CA GLN A 75 6.14 8.77 1.71
C GLN A 75 7.11 7.96 2.58
N LEU A 76 6.58 7.05 3.41
CA LEU A 76 7.41 6.28 4.34
C LEU A 76 8.27 5.24 3.61
N THR A 77 7.73 4.55 2.61
CA THR A 77 8.49 3.58 1.80
C THR A 77 9.61 4.25 1.03
N PHE A 78 9.34 5.41 0.44
CA PHE A 78 10.36 6.17 -0.29
C PHE A 78 11.40 6.79 0.65
N GLN A 79 11.00 7.31 1.81
CA GLN A 79 11.94 7.81 2.82
C GLN A 79 12.87 6.70 3.33
N ASP A 80 12.34 5.49 3.54
CA ASP A 80 13.14 4.34 3.92
C ASP A 80 14.17 3.96 2.85
N TYR A 81 13.82 4.12 1.57
CA TYR A 81 14.78 3.95 0.48
C TYR A 81 15.88 5.02 0.52
N LEU A 82 15.53 6.30 0.75
CA LEU A 82 16.49 7.40 0.81
C LEU A 82 17.45 7.32 2.02
N ASN A 83 17.04 6.65 3.10
CA ASN A 83 17.83 6.51 4.31
C ASN A 83 18.84 5.35 4.27
N LYS A 84 18.93 4.62 3.15
CA LYS A 84 19.91 3.55 2.92
C LYS A 84 21.12 4.09 2.19
#